data_AF-V7PAS0-F1
#
_entry.id   AF-V7PAS0-F1
#
_cell.length_a   1.000
_cell.length_b   1.000
_cell.length_c   1.000
_cell.angle_alpha   90.00
_cell.angle_beta   90.00
_cell.angle_gamma   90.00
#
_symmetry.space_group_name_H-M   'P 1'
#
loop_
_entity.id
_entity.type
_entity.pdbx_description
1 polymer ?
#
loop_
_entity_poly.entity_id
_entity_poly.type
_entity_poly.pdbx_seq_one_letter_code
_entity_poly.pdbx_strand_id
1 'polypeptide(L)'
;MSKELCDLINVIDTHFDDDPKNLGEYNYRNTSNVFLNDCICSSDEEKIICGFIILLNTLDDETIDSDKLVEYAILWLSYKLNQKKENGLTRLNDFHTGHIKQNDCYNKQISANSDSKINMNVIDKKIESLNIDIKEISNFYDAFKSLFNMYSEFDPEKKNCKTCLENAGELFEKYEKLKNALDINKGSSYLQLLSSLSNDYKNFEQIYNAECSNSSPLVACPRSSVTKNILITIAITFVAASILLGVSYKYSLFGFRKRFQKQKLREKLKK
;
A
#
# COMPACT_ATOMS: atom_id res chain seq x y z
N MET A 1 9.36 4.80 -0.92
CA MET A 1 9.00 4.39 0.45
C MET A 1 10.20 4.65 1.33
N SER A 2 9.98 5.32 2.45
CA SER A 2 11.00 5.71 3.42
C SER A 2 10.70 5.07 4.78
N LYS A 3 11.67 5.09 5.70
CA LYS A 3 11.51 4.52 7.04
C LYS A 3 10.48 5.32 7.85
N GLU A 4 10.54 6.65 7.76
CA GLU A 4 9.65 7.57 8.45
C GLU A 4 8.19 7.31 8.08
N LEU A 5 7.93 7.06 6.80
CA LEU A 5 6.59 6.73 6.28
C LEU A 5 6.07 5.41 6.85
N CYS A 6 6.91 4.38 6.85
CA CYS A 6 6.57 3.06 7.38
C CYS A 6 6.31 3.12 8.89
N ASP A 7 7.15 3.85 9.63
CA ASP A 7 7.00 4.04 11.07
C ASP A 7 5.69 4.79 11.37
N LEU A 8 5.36 5.83 10.61
CA LEU A 8 4.08 6.55 10.73
C LEU A 8 2.86 5.65 10.49
N ILE A 9 2.87 4.86 9.41
CA ILE A 9 1.79 3.92 9.10
C ILE A 9 1.63 2.89 10.22
N ASN A 10 2.74 2.34 10.72
CA ASN A 10 2.73 1.38 11.83
C ASN A 10 2.19 1.99 13.13
N VAL A 11 2.53 3.25 13.42
CA VAL A 11 1.97 3.99 14.55
C VAL A 11 0.46 4.11 14.38
N ILE A 12 -0.03 4.58 13.24
CA ILE A 12 -1.48 4.71 13.01
C ILE A 12 -2.17 3.34 13.11
N ASP A 13 -1.60 2.29 12.52
CA ASP A 13 -2.19 0.95 12.52
C ASP A 13 -2.42 0.41 13.95
N THR A 14 -1.45 0.60 14.85
CA THR A 14 -1.55 0.18 16.26
C THR A 14 -2.58 0.98 17.05
N HIS A 15 -2.79 2.27 16.74
CA HIS A 15 -3.81 3.09 17.39
C HIS A 15 -5.24 2.67 17.04
N PHE A 16 -5.42 2.03 15.88
CA PHE A 16 -6.70 1.53 15.39
C PHE A 16 -6.82 -0.01 15.53
N ASP A 17 -5.97 -0.66 16.31
CA ASP A 17 -6.17 -2.07 16.66
C ASP A 17 -7.14 -2.16 17.85
N ASP A 18 -8.21 -2.94 17.69
CA ASP A 18 -9.25 -3.15 18.71
C ASP A 18 -8.75 -3.93 19.95
N ASP A 19 -7.43 -4.16 20.12
CA ASP A 19 -6.88 -4.90 21.26
C ASP A 19 -6.88 -4.01 22.52
N PRO A 20 -7.70 -4.33 23.55
CA PRO A 20 -7.76 -3.56 24.79
C PRO A 20 -6.41 -3.44 25.51
N LYS A 21 -5.45 -4.32 25.21
CA LYS A 21 -4.13 -4.38 25.86
C LYS A 21 -3.11 -3.39 25.30
N ASN A 22 -3.32 -2.84 24.09
CA ASN A 22 -2.39 -1.93 23.42
C ASN A 22 -2.73 -0.44 23.60
N LEU A 23 -3.69 -0.12 24.48
CA LEU A 23 -4.09 1.25 24.86
C LEU A 23 -3.03 1.97 25.75
N GLY A 24 -1.75 1.76 25.48
CA GLY A 24 -0.62 2.33 26.20
C GLY A 24 -0.11 3.63 25.58
N GLU A 25 -0.23 4.71 26.37
CA GLU A 25 0.52 5.98 26.36
C GLU A 25 0.40 7.00 25.21
N TYR A 26 -0.22 6.71 24.06
CA TYR A 26 -0.54 7.75 23.07
C TYR A 26 -2.06 7.88 22.86
N ASN A 27 -2.59 9.00 23.34
CA ASN A 27 -4.02 9.24 23.46
C ASN A 27 -4.60 9.54 22.07
N TYR A 28 -5.23 8.54 21.41
CA TYR A 28 -5.99 8.67 20.16
C TYR A 28 -6.89 9.92 20.13
N ARG A 29 -7.44 10.29 21.28
CA ARG A 29 -8.26 11.49 21.49
C ARG A 29 -7.49 12.78 21.21
N ASN A 30 -6.22 12.86 21.56
CA ASN A 30 -5.38 14.04 21.35
C ASN A 30 -4.92 14.15 19.89
N THR A 31 -4.49 13.05 19.26
CA THR A 31 -4.11 13.05 17.83
C THR A 31 -5.32 13.32 16.92
N SER A 32 -6.48 12.71 17.20
CA SER A 32 -7.71 12.97 16.45
C SER A 32 -8.16 14.42 16.57
N ASN A 33 -8.08 15.03 17.76
CA ASN A 33 -8.47 16.43 17.96
C ASN A 33 -7.54 17.43 17.25
N VAL A 34 -6.25 17.10 17.08
CA VAL A 34 -5.30 18.00 16.39
C VAL A 34 -5.53 18.02 14.88
N PHE A 35 -5.86 16.88 14.28
CA PHE A 35 -6.03 16.76 12.82
C PHE A 35 -7.47 16.94 12.34
N LEU A 36 -8.48 16.68 13.19
CA LEU A 36 -9.88 16.61 12.78
C LEU A 36 -10.76 17.60 13.58
N ASN A 37 -10.41 18.89 13.57
CA ASN A 37 -11.21 19.93 14.24
C ASN A 37 -12.68 19.87 13.77
N ASP A 38 -13.59 19.67 14.72
CA ASP A 38 -15.04 19.49 14.57
C ASP A 38 -15.51 18.24 13.81
N CYS A 39 -14.72 17.16 13.78
CA CYS A 39 -15.21 15.85 13.33
C CYS A 39 -15.65 14.97 14.50
N ILE A 40 -16.79 14.30 14.34
CA ILE A 40 -17.29 13.30 15.28
C ILE A 40 -17.10 11.92 14.66
N CYS A 41 -16.30 11.07 15.30
CA CYS A 41 -16.04 9.68 14.87
C CYS A 41 -16.66 8.72 15.89
N SER A 42 -17.97 8.55 15.82
CA SER A 42 -18.77 7.90 16.87
C SER A 42 -19.01 6.41 16.64
N SER A 43 -19.28 6.02 15.39
CA SER A 43 -19.44 4.63 15.00
C SER A 43 -18.10 3.96 14.66
N ASP A 44 -18.06 2.62 14.66
CA ASP A 44 -16.86 1.89 14.25
C ASP A 44 -16.45 2.16 12.80
N GLU A 45 -17.43 2.36 11.92
CA GLU A 45 -17.20 2.76 10.54
C GLU A 45 -16.63 4.18 10.45
N GLU A 46 -17.22 5.13 11.18
CA GLU A 46 -16.73 6.52 11.23
C GLU A 46 -15.31 6.60 11.80
N LYS A 47 -14.95 5.77 12.78
CA LYS A 47 -13.57 5.68 13.27
C LYS A 47 -12.60 5.26 12.17
N ILE A 48 -12.96 4.27 11.36
CA ILE A 48 -12.13 3.84 10.22
C ILE A 48 -11.98 4.98 9.20
N ILE A 49 -13.06 5.68 8.86
CA ILE A 49 -13.02 6.84 7.95
C ILE A 49 -12.12 7.94 8.53
N CYS A 50 -12.24 8.26 9.82
CA CYS A 50 -11.39 9.24 10.48
C CYS A 50 -9.92 8.83 10.48
N GLY A 51 -9.61 7.55 10.72
CA GLY A 51 -8.24 7.04 10.61
C GLY A 51 -7.68 7.16 9.20
N PHE A 52 -8.51 6.92 8.18
CA PHE A 52 -8.13 7.13 6.79
C PHE A 52 -7.83 8.61 6.49
N ILE A 53 -8.64 9.54 6.99
CA ILE A 53 -8.40 10.99 6.84
C ILE A 53 -7.11 11.41 7.56
N ILE A 54 -6.90 10.96 8.80
CA ILE A 54 -5.67 11.25 9.56
C ILE A 54 -4.46 10.73 8.78
N LEU A 55 -4.53 9.50 8.28
CA LEU A 55 -3.45 8.92 7.49
C LEU A 55 -3.17 9.77 6.24
N LEU A 56 -4.19 10.12 5.46
CA LEU A 56 -4.02 10.99 4.28
C LEU A 56 -3.40 12.36 4.62
N ASN A 57 -3.82 12.99 5.71
CA ASN A 57 -3.31 14.30 6.13
C ASN A 57 -1.91 14.23 6.75
N THR A 58 -1.52 13.08 7.30
CA THR A 58 -0.20 12.91 7.93
C THR A 58 0.84 12.43 6.93
N LEU A 59 0.41 11.75 5.86
CA LEU A 59 1.23 11.42 4.70
C LEU A 59 1.48 12.69 3.86
N ASP A 60 2.15 13.69 4.42
CA ASP A 60 2.57 14.89 3.70
C ASP A 60 4.09 14.85 3.50
N ASP A 61 4.52 14.01 2.55
CA ASP A 61 5.90 13.93 2.09
C ASP A 61 5.98 14.52 0.68
N GLU A 62 6.54 15.73 0.58
CA GLU A 62 6.68 16.45 -0.69
C GLU A 62 7.43 15.63 -1.76
N THR A 63 8.32 14.73 -1.34
CA THR A 63 9.17 13.93 -2.22
C THR A 63 8.45 12.70 -2.81
N ILE A 64 7.35 12.24 -2.21
CA ILE A 64 6.64 11.03 -2.63
C ILE A 64 5.40 11.37 -3.44
N ASP A 65 5.22 10.72 -4.59
CA ASP A 65 4.05 10.91 -5.46
C ASP A 65 2.72 10.68 -4.71
N SER A 66 1.73 11.56 -4.88
CA SER A 66 0.47 11.45 -4.12
C SER A 66 -0.35 10.22 -4.50
N ASP A 67 -0.25 9.71 -5.73
CA ASP A 67 -0.89 8.46 -6.14
C ASP A 67 -0.40 7.29 -5.29
N LYS A 68 0.86 7.36 -4.84
CA LYS A 68 1.50 6.35 -4.00
C LYS A 68 1.12 6.48 -2.53
N LEU A 69 1.09 7.71 -2.00
CA LEU A 69 0.64 7.96 -0.64
C LEU A 69 -0.82 7.54 -0.44
N VAL A 70 -1.67 7.88 -1.41
CA VAL A 70 -3.07 7.44 -1.44
C VAL A 70 -3.20 5.92 -1.56
N GLU A 71 -2.32 5.25 -2.32
CA GLU A 71 -2.30 3.78 -2.39
C GLU A 71 -2.09 3.13 -1.01
N TYR A 72 -1.13 3.63 -0.22
CA TYR A 72 -0.88 3.13 1.13
C TYR A 72 -2.07 3.35 2.06
N ALA A 73 -2.71 4.52 1.97
CA ALA A 73 -3.90 4.81 2.74
C ALA A 73 -5.08 3.89 2.37
N ILE A 74 -5.26 3.59 1.08
CA ILE A 74 -6.29 2.66 0.59
C ILE A 74 -6.02 1.22 1.04
N LEU A 75 -4.76 0.79 1.01
CA LEU A 75 -4.36 -0.54 1.50
C LEU A 75 -4.73 -0.69 2.98
N TRP A 76 -4.37 0.31 3.80
CA TRP A 76 -4.70 0.36 5.23
C TRP A 76 -6.22 0.36 5.47
N LEU A 77 -6.96 1.21 4.76
CA LEU A 77 -8.42 1.31 4.85
C LEU A 77 -9.06 -0.05 4.55
N SER A 78 -8.66 -0.69 3.45
CA SER A 78 -9.21 -1.99 3.03
C SER A 78 -8.93 -3.09 4.05
N TYR A 79 -7.75 -3.07 4.67
CA TYR A 79 -7.40 -4.00 5.74
C TYR A 79 -8.32 -3.82 6.95
N LYS A 80 -8.49 -2.58 7.45
CA LYS A 80 -9.37 -2.31 8.60
C LYS A 80 -10.84 -2.64 8.30
N LEU A 81 -11.32 -2.34 7.09
CA LEU A 81 -12.67 -2.74 6.66
C LEU A 81 -12.85 -4.25 6.63
N ASN A 82 -11.86 -5.00 6.13
CA ASN A 82 -11.92 -6.47 6.06
C ASN A 82 -11.94 -7.15 7.44
N GLN A 83 -11.46 -6.48 8.49
CA GLN A 83 -11.56 -6.98 9.86
C GLN A 83 -12.97 -6.85 10.45
N LYS A 84 -13.75 -5.85 10.00
CA LYS A 84 -15.13 -5.65 10.45
C LYS A 84 -16.08 -6.51 9.62
N LYS A 85 -16.44 -7.68 10.14
CA LYS A 85 -17.28 -8.71 9.47
C LYS A 85 -18.69 -8.24 9.06
N GLU A 86 -19.15 -7.10 9.58
CA GLU A 86 -20.52 -6.61 9.39
C GLU A 86 -20.73 -5.77 8.13
N ASN A 87 -19.65 -5.30 7.50
CA ASN A 87 -19.72 -4.52 6.27
C ASN A 87 -19.99 -5.47 5.10
N GLY A 88 -21.25 -5.72 4.76
CA GLY A 88 -21.66 -6.56 3.62
C GLY A 88 -21.19 -6.07 2.24
N LEU A 89 -20.43 -4.97 2.21
CA LEU A 89 -19.78 -4.41 1.02
C LEU A 89 -18.50 -5.18 0.71
N THR A 90 -18.44 -5.74 -0.50
CA THR A 90 -17.27 -6.49 -0.97
C THR A 90 -16.27 -5.60 -1.70
N ARG A 91 -16.71 -4.51 -2.32
CA ARG A 91 -15.88 -3.64 -3.15
C ARG A 91 -15.54 -2.32 -2.47
N LEU A 92 -14.29 -1.90 -2.64
CA LEU A 92 -13.79 -0.65 -2.07
C LEU A 92 -14.54 0.57 -2.62
N ASN A 93 -14.84 0.57 -3.92
CA ASN A 93 -15.52 1.69 -4.56
C ASN A 93 -16.96 1.90 -4.04
N ASP A 94 -17.63 0.81 -3.66
CA ASP A 94 -18.98 0.87 -3.10
C ASP A 94 -18.92 1.50 -1.71
N PHE A 95 -17.96 1.09 -0.87
CA PHE A 95 -17.71 1.73 0.44
C PHE A 95 -17.37 3.21 0.30
N HIS A 96 -16.47 3.52 -0.63
CA HIS A 96 -16.05 4.90 -0.88
C HIS A 96 -17.22 5.81 -1.29
N THR A 97 -18.06 5.36 -2.21
CA THR A 97 -19.19 6.15 -2.72
C THR A 97 -20.33 6.26 -1.69
N GLY A 98 -20.62 5.16 -0.99
CA GLY A 98 -21.73 5.09 -0.03
C GLY A 98 -21.42 5.72 1.32
N HIS A 99 -20.16 5.72 1.76
CA HIS A 99 -19.78 6.07 3.12
C HIS A 99 -18.77 7.22 3.17
N ILE A 100 -17.62 7.10 2.50
CA ILE A 100 -16.56 8.12 2.58
C ILE A 100 -17.01 9.44 1.95
N LYS A 101 -17.54 9.42 0.72
CA LYS A 101 -18.01 10.64 0.04
C LYS A 101 -19.22 11.30 0.72
N GLN A 102 -20.01 10.52 1.46
CA GLN A 102 -21.15 11.03 2.23
C GLN A 102 -20.76 11.54 3.61
N ASN A 103 -19.50 11.33 4.03
CA ASN A 103 -19.03 11.71 5.34
C ASN A 103 -18.65 13.20 5.39
N ASP A 104 -19.30 13.96 6.28
CA ASP A 104 -19.07 15.40 6.43
C ASP A 104 -17.64 15.73 6.85
N CYS A 105 -17.02 14.89 7.70
CA CYS A 105 -15.63 15.09 8.10
C CYS A 105 -14.68 14.96 6.92
N TYR A 106 -14.86 13.92 6.09
CA TYR A 106 -14.06 13.73 4.88
C TYR A 106 -14.18 14.95 3.95
N ASN A 107 -15.40 15.40 3.66
CA ASN A 107 -15.66 16.54 2.78
C ASN A 107 -15.08 17.86 3.32
N LYS A 108 -15.03 18.02 4.65
CA LYS A 108 -14.44 19.20 5.30
C LYS A 108 -12.90 19.16 5.29
N GLN A 109 -12.31 18.00 5.55
CA GLN A 109 -10.85 17.86 5.69
C GLN A 109 -10.14 17.66 4.34
N ILE A 110 -10.80 17.02 3.37
CA ILE A 110 -10.24 16.67 2.07
C ILE A 110 -11.02 17.42 0.98
N SER A 111 -10.54 18.62 0.63
CA SER A 111 -11.17 19.44 -0.41
C SER A 111 -10.78 18.98 -1.82
N ALA A 112 -11.71 19.05 -2.77
CA ALA A 112 -11.44 18.81 -4.19
C ALA A 112 -10.69 19.97 -4.89
N ASN A 113 -10.74 21.18 -4.31
CA ASN A 113 -10.16 22.40 -4.87
C ASN A 113 -8.96 22.90 -4.04
N SER A 114 -8.36 22.05 -3.21
CA SER A 114 -7.15 22.43 -2.46
C SER A 114 -5.91 22.35 -3.34
N ASP A 115 -4.92 23.19 -3.04
CA ASP A 115 -3.56 23.08 -3.59
C ASP A 115 -2.79 21.87 -3.00
N SER A 116 -3.44 21.09 -2.12
CA SER A 116 -2.85 19.87 -1.56
C SER A 116 -2.62 18.83 -2.65
N LYS A 117 -1.45 18.18 -2.57
CA LYS A 117 -1.06 17.07 -3.44
C LYS A 117 -2.01 15.88 -3.28
N ILE A 118 -2.54 15.68 -2.08
CA ILE A 118 -3.59 14.72 -1.76
C ILE A 118 -4.90 15.48 -1.65
N ASN A 119 -5.76 15.31 -2.64
CA ASN A 119 -7.09 15.90 -2.70
C ASN A 119 -8.10 14.86 -3.17
N MET A 120 -9.38 15.22 -3.09
CA MET A 120 -10.49 14.32 -3.40
C MET A 120 -10.38 13.72 -4.82
N ASN A 121 -9.93 14.50 -5.81
CA ASN A 121 -9.81 14.01 -7.18
C ASN A 121 -8.72 12.94 -7.33
N VAL A 122 -7.61 13.07 -6.61
CA VAL A 122 -6.53 12.07 -6.61
C VAL A 122 -7.01 10.78 -5.94
N ILE A 123 -7.71 10.90 -4.81
CA ILE A 123 -8.26 9.76 -4.07
C ILE A 123 -9.33 9.03 -4.89
N ASP A 124 -10.28 9.77 -5.45
CA ASP A 124 -11.34 9.24 -6.32
C ASP A 124 -10.74 8.45 -7.48
N LYS A 125 -9.82 9.06 -8.21
CA LYS A 125 -9.17 8.42 -9.36
C LYS A 125 -8.42 7.15 -8.95
N LYS A 126 -7.74 7.16 -7.80
CA LYS A 126 -7.01 5.98 -7.32
C LYS A 126 -7.97 4.85 -6.95
N ILE A 127 -9.04 5.14 -6.21
CA ILE A 127 -10.05 4.14 -5.81
C ILE A 127 -10.75 3.56 -7.03
N GLU A 128 -11.16 4.40 -7.99
CA GLU A 128 -11.77 3.96 -9.25
C GLU A 128 -10.84 3.06 -10.08
N SER A 129 -9.52 3.32 -10.03
CA SER A 129 -8.52 2.48 -10.71
C SER A 129 -8.32 1.11 -10.03
N LEU A 130 -8.65 1.00 -8.74
CA LEU A 130 -8.54 -0.21 -7.93
C LEU A 130 -9.89 -0.94 -7.87
N ASN A 131 -10.36 -1.44 -9.01
CA ASN A 131 -11.57 -2.25 -9.10
C ASN A 131 -11.32 -3.70 -8.61
N ILE A 132 -11.06 -3.85 -7.32
CA ILE A 132 -10.81 -5.13 -6.63
C ILE A 132 -11.60 -5.14 -5.32
N ASP A 133 -11.98 -6.34 -4.88
CA ASP A 133 -12.61 -6.55 -3.59
C ASP A 133 -11.70 -6.14 -2.42
N ILE A 134 -12.31 -5.57 -1.38
CA ILE A 134 -11.66 -5.12 -0.14
C ILE A 134 -10.79 -6.24 0.47
N LYS A 135 -11.28 -7.49 0.44
CA LYS A 135 -10.55 -8.66 0.94
C LYS A 135 -9.23 -8.90 0.22
N GLU A 136 -9.20 -8.70 -1.09
CA GLU A 136 -7.98 -8.88 -1.88
C GLU A 136 -6.99 -7.76 -1.59
N ILE A 137 -7.46 -6.51 -1.51
CA ILE A 137 -6.62 -5.37 -1.13
C ILE A 137 -6.07 -5.54 0.29
N SER A 138 -6.87 -6.07 1.22
CA SER A 138 -6.45 -6.43 2.57
C SER A 138 -5.30 -7.44 2.58
N ASN A 139 -5.33 -8.46 1.72
CA ASN A 139 -4.22 -9.43 1.61
C ASN A 139 -2.93 -8.76 1.09
N PHE A 140 -3.06 -7.73 0.23
CA PHE A 140 -1.89 -6.92 -0.17
C PHE A 140 -1.37 -6.11 1.01
N TYR A 141 -2.24 -5.45 1.79
CA TYR A 141 -1.81 -4.71 2.97
C TYR A 141 -1.06 -5.61 3.95
N ASP A 142 -1.46 -6.85 4.16
CA ASP A 142 -0.70 -7.79 5.00
C ASP A 142 0.76 -7.94 4.54
N ALA A 143 0.98 -8.01 3.22
CA ALA A 143 2.33 -8.09 2.65
C ALA A 143 3.08 -6.77 2.77
N PHE A 144 2.42 -5.64 2.46
CA PHE A 144 2.99 -4.30 2.65
C PHE A 144 3.37 -4.04 4.10
N LYS A 145 2.54 -4.45 5.08
CA LYS A 145 2.84 -4.34 6.51
C LYS A 145 4.12 -5.08 6.89
N SER A 146 4.34 -6.28 6.35
CA SER A 146 5.61 -6.98 6.56
C SER A 146 6.79 -6.21 5.94
N LEU A 147 6.62 -5.59 4.78
CA LEU A 147 7.64 -4.71 4.20
C LEU A 147 7.86 -3.44 5.06
N PHE A 148 6.82 -2.81 5.59
CA PHE A 148 6.93 -1.66 6.49
C PHE A 148 7.71 -2.03 7.76
N ASN A 149 7.42 -3.20 8.35
CA ASN A 149 8.15 -3.69 9.51
C ASN A 149 9.62 -4.01 9.21
N MET A 150 9.97 -4.38 7.97
CA MET A 150 11.38 -4.51 7.56
C MET A 150 12.12 -3.17 7.64
N TYR A 151 11.47 -2.04 7.32
CA TYR A 151 12.05 -0.71 7.52
C TYR A 151 12.25 -0.37 8.99
N SER A 152 11.43 -0.87 9.91
CA SER A 152 11.63 -0.66 11.35
C SER A 152 12.74 -1.57 11.92
N GLU A 153 13.13 -2.64 11.23
CA GLU A 153 14.26 -3.50 11.61
C GLU A 153 15.64 -2.97 11.20
N PHE A 154 15.65 -1.88 10.42
CA PHE A 154 16.84 -1.28 9.86
C PHE A 154 16.83 0.22 10.14
N ASP A 155 17.94 0.75 10.63
CA ASP A 155 18.12 2.20 10.81
C ASP A 155 19.24 2.67 9.89
N PRO A 156 18.91 3.37 8.77
CA PRO A 156 19.90 3.81 7.80
C PRO A 156 20.91 4.79 8.42
N GLU A 157 20.50 5.60 9.39
CA GLU A 157 21.38 6.58 10.02
C GLU A 157 22.41 5.91 10.94
N LYS A 158 21.98 4.85 11.64
CA LYS A 158 22.84 4.11 12.57
C LYS A 158 23.69 3.02 11.89
N LYS A 159 23.40 2.68 10.63
CA LYS A 159 24.04 1.58 9.88
C LYS A 159 24.02 0.25 10.64
N ASN A 160 22.99 0.05 11.46
CA ASN A 160 22.80 -1.17 12.24
C ASN A 160 22.16 -2.23 11.35
N CYS A 161 23.01 -2.82 10.50
CA CYS A 161 22.60 -3.84 9.54
C CYS A 161 22.51 -5.20 10.25
N LYS A 162 21.28 -5.67 10.47
CA LYS A 162 21.08 -7.05 10.94
C LYS A 162 21.55 -8.02 9.87
N THR A 163 22.21 -9.11 10.25
CA THR A 163 22.64 -10.18 9.34
C THR A 163 21.48 -10.96 8.74
N CYS A 164 20.30 -10.93 9.37
CA CYS A 164 19.06 -11.40 8.77
C CYS A 164 17.88 -10.53 9.23
N LEU A 165 16.87 -10.39 8.37
CA LEU A 165 15.64 -9.66 8.67
C LEU A 165 14.51 -10.64 8.98
N GLU A 166 13.85 -10.47 10.12
CA GLU A 166 12.75 -11.37 10.51
C GLU A 166 11.55 -11.14 9.60
N ASN A 167 11.10 -9.91 9.40
CA ASN A 167 9.94 -9.57 8.59
C ASN A 167 10.10 -9.91 7.09
N ALA A 168 11.33 -10.06 6.59
CA ALA A 168 11.58 -10.46 5.20
C ALA A 168 11.01 -11.86 4.88
N GLY A 169 11.10 -12.81 5.81
CA GLY A 169 10.51 -14.13 5.57
C GLY A 169 8.98 -14.10 5.50
N GLU A 170 8.36 -13.23 6.29
CA GLU A 170 6.91 -13.04 6.34
C GLU A 170 6.40 -12.39 5.05
N LEU A 171 7.14 -11.37 4.57
CA LEU A 171 6.88 -10.76 3.28
C LEU A 171 6.93 -11.79 2.15
N PHE A 172 7.96 -12.64 2.12
CA PHE A 172 8.12 -13.65 1.08
C PHE A 172 7.00 -14.69 1.10
N GLU A 173 6.60 -15.16 2.27
CA GLU A 173 5.46 -16.08 2.41
C GLU A 173 4.14 -15.44 1.93
N LYS A 174 3.88 -14.19 2.32
CA LYS A 174 2.67 -13.46 1.90
C LYS A 174 2.68 -13.17 0.41
N TYR A 175 3.82 -12.79 -0.15
CA TYR A 175 3.95 -12.54 -1.59
C TYR A 175 3.75 -13.81 -2.42
N GLU A 176 4.29 -14.96 -2.01
CA GLU A 176 4.02 -16.20 -2.73
C GLU A 176 2.53 -16.57 -2.68
N LYS A 177 1.83 -16.32 -1.57
CA LYS A 177 0.37 -16.48 -1.53
C LYS A 177 -0.33 -15.57 -2.54
N LEU A 178 0.05 -14.29 -2.60
CA LEU A 178 -0.50 -13.33 -3.58
C LEU A 178 -0.22 -13.76 -5.03
N LYS A 179 0.98 -14.28 -5.30
CA LYS A 179 1.37 -14.76 -6.62
C LYS A 179 0.65 -16.05 -7.01
N ASN A 180 0.46 -16.98 -6.08
CA ASN A 180 -0.25 -18.24 -6.34
C ASN A 180 -1.77 -18.04 -6.45
N ALA A 181 -2.31 -16.99 -5.83
CA ALA A 181 -3.69 -16.55 -6.02
C ALA A 181 -3.92 -15.78 -7.34
N LEU A 182 -2.85 -15.52 -8.11
CA LEU A 182 -2.96 -14.89 -9.42
C LEU A 182 -3.62 -15.87 -10.40
N ASP A 183 -4.82 -15.56 -10.85
CA ASP A 183 -5.52 -16.30 -11.91
C ASP A 183 -5.80 -15.41 -13.14
N ILE A 184 -6.28 -16.00 -14.22
CA ILE A 184 -6.59 -15.30 -15.49
C ILE A 184 -7.68 -14.23 -15.30
N ASN A 185 -8.53 -14.37 -14.28
CA ASN A 185 -9.63 -13.46 -13.98
C ASN A 185 -9.18 -12.31 -13.05
N LYS A 186 -7.98 -12.37 -12.46
CA LYS A 186 -7.41 -11.25 -11.69
C LYS A 186 -7.09 -10.11 -12.65
N GLY A 187 -7.79 -8.99 -12.45
CA GLY A 187 -7.71 -7.81 -13.32
C GLY A 187 -6.40 -7.03 -13.22
N SER A 188 -6.26 -6.00 -14.06
CA SER A 188 -5.09 -5.11 -14.12
C SER A 188 -4.74 -4.49 -12.78
N SER A 189 -5.74 -4.18 -11.95
CA SER A 189 -5.56 -3.58 -10.63
C SER A 189 -4.78 -4.51 -9.68
N TYR A 190 -4.98 -5.83 -9.77
CA TYR A 190 -4.24 -6.79 -8.94
C TYR A 190 -2.75 -6.82 -9.30
N LEU A 191 -2.46 -6.84 -10.60
CA LEU A 191 -1.09 -6.76 -11.13
C LEU A 191 -0.43 -5.43 -10.77
N GLN A 192 -1.20 -4.34 -10.73
CA GLN A 192 -0.70 -3.04 -10.30
C GLN A 192 -0.25 -3.04 -8.85
N LEU A 193 -1.06 -3.57 -7.91
CA LEU A 193 -0.68 -3.68 -6.50
C LEU A 193 0.54 -4.61 -6.30
N LEU A 194 0.58 -5.74 -7.02
CA LEU A 194 1.73 -6.65 -6.98
C LEU A 194 3.01 -5.99 -7.49
N SER A 195 2.90 -5.20 -8.57
CA SER A 195 4.01 -4.41 -9.10
C SER A 195 4.45 -3.32 -8.13
N SER A 196 3.52 -2.68 -7.44
CA SER A 196 3.83 -1.63 -6.45
C SER A 196 4.62 -2.21 -5.28
N LEU A 197 4.14 -3.30 -4.69
CA LEU A 197 4.83 -4.04 -3.62
C LEU A 197 6.24 -4.47 -4.05
N SER A 198 6.37 -4.96 -5.29
CA SER A 198 7.66 -5.36 -5.86
C SER A 198 8.64 -4.21 -6.03
N ASN A 199 8.16 -3.06 -6.49
CA ASN A 199 8.98 -1.86 -6.65
C ASN A 199 9.41 -1.30 -5.29
N ASP A 200 8.54 -1.34 -4.29
CA ASP A 200 8.87 -0.90 -2.94
C ASP A 200 9.88 -1.80 -2.24
N TYR A 201 9.75 -3.12 -2.41
CA TYR A 201 10.77 -4.05 -1.94
C TYR A 201 12.13 -3.79 -2.59
N LYS A 202 12.18 -3.54 -3.90
CA LYS A 202 13.43 -3.19 -4.60
C LYS A 202 14.05 -1.91 -4.07
N ASN A 203 13.24 -0.92 -3.73
CA ASN A 203 13.75 0.31 -3.14
C ASN A 203 14.34 0.05 -1.75
N PHE A 204 13.66 -0.75 -0.92
CA PHE A 204 14.22 -1.21 0.37
C PHE A 204 15.57 -1.91 0.17
N GLU A 205 15.64 -2.87 -0.76
CA GLU A 205 16.86 -3.62 -1.06
C GLU A 205 18.01 -2.70 -1.51
N GLN A 206 17.72 -1.69 -2.34
CA GLN A 206 18.71 -0.70 -2.77
C GLN A 206 19.26 0.11 -1.60
N ILE A 207 18.37 0.63 -0.74
CA ILE A 207 18.76 1.40 0.46
C ILE A 207 19.59 0.52 1.40
N TYR A 208 19.11 -0.69 1.69
CA TYR A 208 19.80 -1.63 2.55
C TYR A 208 21.19 -1.95 2.01
N ASN A 209 21.33 -2.30 0.73
CA ASN A 209 22.63 -2.63 0.15
C ASN A 209 23.59 -1.43 0.10
N ALA A 210 23.09 -0.20 -0.04
CA ALA A 210 23.91 1.00 0.00
C ALA A 210 24.50 1.23 1.40
N GLU A 211 23.65 1.22 2.43
CA GLU A 211 24.06 1.49 3.82
C GLU A 211 24.78 0.30 4.47
N CYS A 212 24.45 -0.91 4.04
CA CYS A 212 24.96 -2.18 4.57
C CYS A 212 25.97 -2.87 3.66
N SER A 213 26.63 -2.11 2.77
CA SER A 213 27.58 -2.62 1.75
C SER A 213 28.72 -3.50 2.28
N ASN A 214 29.06 -3.40 3.58
CA ASN A 214 30.06 -4.24 4.24
C ASN A 214 29.49 -5.52 4.89
N SER A 215 28.19 -5.72 4.86
CA SER A 215 27.51 -6.89 5.41
C SER A 215 27.12 -7.89 4.32
N SER A 216 26.86 -9.14 4.71
CA SER A 216 26.33 -10.16 3.80
C SER A 216 25.06 -9.66 3.09
N PRO A 217 24.77 -10.15 1.87
CA PRO A 217 23.57 -9.76 1.13
C PRO A 217 22.33 -9.97 1.99
N LEU A 218 21.29 -9.15 1.80
CA LEU A 218 20.03 -9.23 2.53
C LEU A 218 19.51 -10.68 2.56
N VAL A 219 19.41 -11.25 3.77
CA VAL A 219 18.86 -12.60 3.98
C VAL A 219 17.66 -12.52 4.91
N ALA A 220 16.58 -13.24 4.59
CA ALA A 220 15.49 -13.46 5.52
C ALA A 220 15.94 -14.41 6.64
N CYS A 221 15.62 -14.07 7.91
CA CYS A 221 15.89 -15.00 9.01
C CYS A 221 15.13 -16.32 8.75
N PRO A 222 15.78 -17.49 8.91
CA PRO A 222 15.10 -18.76 8.74
C PRO A 222 13.98 -18.88 9.80
N ARG A 223 12.71 -18.86 9.37
CA ARG A 223 11.57 -19.13 10.28
C ARG A 223 11.49 -20.60 10.70
N SER A 224 12.06 -21.52 9.92
CA SER A 224 12.22 -22.95 10.25
C SER A 224 13.30 -23.62 9.38
N SER A 225 13.71 -24.85 9.69
CA SER A 225 14.65 -25.63 8.87
C SER A 225 14.13 -25.95 7.46
N VAL A 226 12.80 -26.00 7.28
CA VAL A 226 12.12 -26.30 6.02
C VAL A 226 12.06 -25.08 5.10
N THR A 227 12.00 -23.87 5.65
CA THR A 227 11.84 -22.61 4.87
C THR A 227 13.15 -22.11 4.24
N LYS A 228 14.30 -22.66 4.61
CA LYS A 228 15.63 -22.15 4.22
C LYS A 228 15.91 -22.19 2.71
N ASN A 229 15.44 -23.23 2.00
CA ASN A 229 15.62 -23.36 0.54
C ASN A 229 14.52 -22.64 -0.28
N ILE A 230 13.35 -22.44 0.33
CA ILE A 230 12.19 -21.79 -0.29
C ILE A 230 12.42 -20.28 -0.38
N LEU A 231 12.91 -19.65 0.70
CA LEU A 231 13.13 -18.20 0.77
C LEU A 231 14.17 -17.68 -0.24
N ILE A 232 15.24 -18.44 -0.49
CA ILE A 232 16.27 -18.09 -1.48
C ILE A 232 15.67 -18.11 -2.90
N THR A 233 14.79 -19.08 -3.20
CA THR A 233 14.10 -19.19 -4.48
C THR A 233 13.05 -18.07 -4.65
N ILE A 234 12.40 -17.64 -3.57
CA ILE A 234 11.42 -16.55 -3.57
C ILE A 234 12.09 -15.19 -3.82
N ALA A 235 13.22 -14.91 -3.17
CA ALA A 235 13.98 -13.68 -3.40
C ALA A 235 14.41 -13.54 -4.88
N ILE A 236 14.90 -14.63 -5.48
CA ILE A 236 15.30 -14.68 -6.89
C ILE A 236 14.09 -14.51 -7.84
N THR A 237 12.94 -15.08 -7.49
CA THR A 237 11.72 -14.93 -8.30
C THR A 237 11.05 -13.56 -8.15
N PHE A 238 11.21 -12.87 -7.02
CA PHE A 238 10.78 -11.48 -6.82
C PHE A 238 11.46 -10.54 -7.83
N VAL A 239 12.77 -10.71 -8.00
CA VAL A 239 13.58 -9.95 -8.97
C VAL A 239 13.14 -10.28 -10.40
N ALA A 240 12.94 -11.56 -10.73
CA ALA A 240 12.54 -12.00 -12.06
C ALA A 240 11.11 -11.56 -12.44
N ALA A 241 10.15 -11.68 -11.52
CA ALA A 241 8.75 -11.30 -11.76
C ALA A 241 8.61 -9.79 -11.99
N SER A 242 9.35 -8.97 -11.24
CA SER A 242 9.39 -7.53 -11.44
C SER A 242 9.91 -7.11 -12.82
N ILE A 243 10.90 -7.85 -13.35
CA ILE A 243 11.46 -7.61 -14.69
C ILE A 243 10.45 -8.01 -15.77
N LEU A 244 9.83 -9.18 -15.64
CA LEU A 244 8.83 -9.66 -16.61
C LEU A 244 7.56 -8.81 -16.62
N LEU A 245 7.08 -8.37 -15.46
CA LEU A 245 5.92 -7.49 -15.34
C LEU A 245 6.20 -6.09 -15.91
N GLY A 246 7.36 -5.49 -15.60
CA GLY A 246 7.76 -4.20 -16.16
C GLY A 246 7.94 -4.21 -17.68
N VAL A 247 8.46 -5.31 -18.24
CA VAL A 247 8.58 -5.50 -19.69
C VAL A 247 7.21 -5.70 -20.33
N SER A 248 6.32 -6.49 -19.72
CA SER A 248 4.96 -6.73 -20.24
C SER A 248 4.11 -5.45 -20.22
N TYR A 249 4.22 -4.63 -19.17
CA TYR A 249 3.52 -3.34 -19.08
C TYR A 249 4.01 -2.36 -20.15
N LYS A 250 5.33 -2.22 -20.34
CA LYS A 250 5.90 -1.40 -21.42
C LYS A 250 5.44 -1.90 -22.81
N TYR A 251 5.45 -3.20 -23.05
CA TYR A 251 5.01 -3.78 -24.32
C TYR A 251 3.53 -3.56 -24.58
N SER A 252 2.68 -3.72 -23.55
CA SER A 252 1.24 -3.47 -23.63
C SER A 252 0.94 -2.00 -23.92
N LEU A 253 1.55 -1.07 -23.18
CA LEU A 253 1.41 0.38 -23.39
C LEU A 253 1.86 0.80 -24.80
N PHE A 254 2.96 0.21 -25.29
CA PHE A 254 3.44 0.45 -26.65
C PHE A 254 2.48 -0.09 -27.72
N GLY A 255 1.87 -1.26 -27.48
CA GLY A 255 0.82 -1.83 -28.32
C GLY A 255 -0.42 -0.94 -28.42
N PHE A 256 -0.90 -0.39 -27.30
CA PHE A 256 -2.02 0.55 -27.27
C PHE A 256 -1.72 1.85 -28.03
N ARG A 257 -0.53 2.43 -27.83
CA ARG A 257 -0.10 3.65 -28.52
C ARG A 257 -0.07 3.46 -30.05
N LYS A 258 0.40 2.30 -30.51
CA LYS A 258 0.47 1.95 -31.94
C LYS A 258 -0.92 1.73 -32.55
N ARG A 259 -1.87 1.13 -31.80
CA ARG A 259 -3.27 0.99 -32.22
C ARG A 259 -3.95 2.36 -32.35
N PHE A 260 -3.77 3.24 -31.37
CA PHE A 260 -4.33 4.60 -31.40
C PHE A 260 -3.83 5.42 -32.60
N GLN A 261 -2.52 5.37 -32.90
CA GLN A 261 -1.95 6.04 -34.09
C GLN A 261 -2.53 5.49 -35.40
N LYS A 262 -2.68 4.17 -35.52
CA LYS A 262 -3.32 3.55 -36.71
C LYS A 262 -4.79 3.98 -36.87
N GLN A 263 -5.51 4.14 -35.76
CA GLN A 263 -6.90 4.58 -35.78
C GLN A 263 -7.02 6.04 -36.25
N LYS A 264 -6.16 6.95 -35.74
CA LYS A 264 -6.06 8.33 -36.24
C LYS A 264 -5.69 8.40 -37.72
N LEU A 265 -4.77 7.56 -38.21
CA LEU A 265 -4.44 7.53 -39.64
C LEU A 265 -5.64 7.08 -40.50
N ARG A 266 -6.41 6.09 -40.05
CA ARG A 266 -7.62 5.62 -40.76
C ARG A 266 -8.72 6.66 -40.80
N GLU A 267 -8.90 7.45 -39.74
CA GLU A 267 -9.86 8.56 -39.73
C GLU A 267 -9.45 9.68 -40.67
N LYS A 268 -8.16 9.98 -40.78
CA LYS A 268 -7.64 10.98 -41.72
C LYS A 268 -7.78 10.57 -43.19
N LEU A 269 -7.74 9.27 -43.49
CA LEU A 269 -7.94 8.74 -44.84
C LEU A 269 -9.41 8.65 -45.27
N LYS A 270 -10.35 8.87 -44.33
CA LYS A 270 -11.80 8.88 -44.59
C LYS A 270 -12.38 10.28 -44.76
N LYS A 271 -11.56 11.33 -44.60
CA LYS A 271 -11.86 12.73 -44.95
C LYS A 271 -11.20 13.05 -46.28
#